data_AF-A7YJ08-F1
#
_entry.id   AF-A7YJ08-F1
#
_cell.length_a   1.000
_cell.length_b   1.000
_cell.length_c   1.000
_cell.angle_alpha   90.00
_cell.angle_beta   90.00
_cell.angle_gamma   90.00
#
_symmetry.space_group_name_H-M   'P 1'
#
loop_
_entity.id
_entity.type
_entity.pdbx_description
1 polymer ?
#
loop_
_entity_poly.entity_id
_entity_poly.type
_entity_poly.pdbx_seq_one_letter_code
_entity_poly.pdbx_strand_id
1 'polypeptide(L)'
;DTAGDGTTTATVLGQAIVQEGAKAVAAGMNPMDLKRGIDLAVNEVVAELLKKAKKINTSEEVAQVGTISANGEAEIGKMIAEAMQKVGNEGVITVEEAKTAETELEVVEGMQFDRGYLSPYFVTNPEKMVADLEDAYILLHEKKLSNLQALLPVL
;
A
#
# COMPACT_ATOMS: atom_id res chain seq x y z
N ASP A 1 0.35 0.21 8.25
CA ASP A 1 -0.14 0.75 6.98
C ASP A 1 -0.66 -0.42 6.17
N THR A 2 -1.96 -0.49 5.88
CA THR A 2 -2.61 -1.72 5.37
C THR A 2 -3.45 -1.48 4.11
N ALA A 3 -3.94 -0.26 3.89
CA ALA A 3 -4.87 0.04 2.80
C ALA A 3 -4.31 0.98 1.70
N GLY A 4 -3.13 1.60 1.89
CA GLY A 4 -2.48 2.47 0.90
C GLY A 4 -3.16 3.84 0.65
N ASP A 5 -4.45 3.98 0.92
CA ASP A 5 -5.24 5.22 0.87
C ASP A 5 -6.17 5.32 2.10
N GLY A 6 -6.72 6.52 2.37
CA GLY A 6 -7.73 6.76 3.41
C GLY A 6 -7.19 7.31 4.73
N THR A 7 -5.92 7.74 4.80
CA THR A 7 -5.29 8.28 6.01
C THR A 7 -6.02 9.52 6.56
N THR A 8 -6.44 10.43 5.69
CA THR A 8 -7.23 11.61 6.06
C THR A 8 -8.59 11.21 6.62
N THR A 9 -9.30 10.30 5.95
CA THR A 9 -10.61 9.80 6.41
C THR A 9 -10.48 9.11 7.77
N ALA A 10 -9.48 8.26 7.96
CA ALA A 10 -9.19 7.61 9.23
C ALA A 10 -8.92 8.62 10.34
N THR A 11 -8.19 9.70 10.04
CA THR A 11 -7.86 10.75 11.02
C THR A 11 -9.10 11.52 11.45
N VAL A 12 -9.95 11.94 10.51
CA VAL A 12 -11.19 12.67 10.82
C VAL A 12 -12.17 11.81 11.61
N LEU A 13 -12.34 10.54 11.23
CA LEU A 13 -13.18 9.59 11.95
C LEU A 13 -12.65 9.33 13.37
N GLY A 14 -11.34 9.09 13.50
CA GLY A 14 -10.69 8.90 14.79
C GLY A 14 -10.88 10.11 15.71
N GLN A 15 -10.68 11.32 15.19
CA GLN A 15 -10.91 12.56 15.92
C GLN A 15 -12.36 12.67 16.41
N ALA A 16 -13.35 12.41 15.55
CA ALA A 16 -14.76 12.51 15.90
C ALA A 16 -15.15 11.51 17.00
N ILE A 17 -14.70 10.25 16.88
CA ILE A 17 -14.98 9.20 17.87
C ILE A 17 -14.37 9.57 19.23
N VAL A 18 -13.12 10.06 19.24
CA VAL A 18 -12.45 10.46 20.48
C VAL A 18 -13.13 11.66 21.13
N GLN A 19 -13.51 12.67 20.35
CA GLN A 19 -14.15 13.88 20.87
C GLN A 19 -15.52 13.57 21.49
N GLU A 20 -16.37 12.79 20.82
CA GLU A 20 -17.67 12.41 21.36
C GLU A 20 -17.56 11.40 22.49
N GLY A 21 -16.61 10.46 22.42
CA GLY A 21 -16.29 9.54 23.50
C GLY A 21 -15.86 10.27 24.77
N ALA A 22 -15.01 11.30 24.66
CA ALA A 22 -14.57 12.11 25.79
C ALA A 22 -15.72 12.85 26.47
N LYS A 23 -16.68 13.39 25.70
CA LYS A 23 -17.89 14.03 26.24
C LYS A 23 -18.77 13.03 27.00
N ALA A 24 -18.96 11.84 26.44
CA ALA A 24 -19.77 10.78 27.05
C ALA A 24 -19.15 10.29 28.37
N VAL A 25 -17.83 10.15 28.43
CA VAL A 25 -17.10 9.81 29.67
C VAL A 25 -17.20 10.94 30.69
N ALA A 26 -17.07 12.20 30.28
CA ALA A 26 -17.25 13.35 31.17
C ALA A 26 -18.68 13.45 31.74
N ALA A 27 -19.67 12.94 31.01
CA ALA A 27 -21.06 12.82 31.47
C ALA A 27 -21.29 11.63 32.44
N GLY A 28 -20.24 10.88 32.81
CA GLY A 28 -20.30 9.79 33.77
C GLY A 28 -20.57 8.40 33.17
N MET A 29 -20.54 8.24 31.85
CA MET A 29 -20.68 6.92 31.21
C MET A 29 -19.40 6.08 31.40
N ASN A 30 -19.56 4.77 31.52
CA ASN A 30 -18.44 3.83 31.63
C ASN A 30 -17.65 3.75 30.30
N PRO A 31 -16.35 4.09 30.28
CA PRO A 31 -15.53 4.03 29.07
C PRO A 31 -15.47 2.64 28.42
N MET A 32 -15.52 1.58 29.23
CA MET A 32 -15.44 0.20 28.72
C MET A 32 -16.72 -0.20 27.98
N ASP A 33 -17.89 0.26 28.44
CA ASP A 33 -19.16 -0.02 27.77
C ASP A 33 -19.32 0.84 26.52
N LEU A 34 -18.84 2.10 26.54
CA LEU A 34 -18.74 2.94 25.35
C LEU A 34 -17.89 2.30 24.27
N LYS A 35 -16.68 1.82 24.62
CA LYS A 35 -15.82 1.10 23.69
C LYS A 35 -16.54 -0.13 23.11
N ARG A 36 -17.18 -0.94 23.96
CA ARG A 36 -17.90 -2.14 23.49
C ARG A 36 -19.03 -1.78 22.53
N GLY A 37 -19.77 -0.71 22.80
CA GLY A 37 -20.82 -0.20 21.91
C GLY A 37 -20.28 0.25 20.55
N ILE A 38 -19.16 0.99 20.56
CA ILE A 38 -18.48 1.43 19.34
C ILE A 38 -17.98 0.22 18.54
N ASP A 39 -17.34 -0.75 19.19
CA ASP A 39 -16.82 -1.95 18.52
C ASP A 39 -17.96 -2.76 17.87
N LEU A 40 -19.10 -2.90 18.55
CA LEU A 40 -20.29 -3.56 17.97
C LEU A 40 -20.84 -2.80 16.75
N ALA A 41 -20.92 -1.47 16.83
CA ALA A 41 -21.40 -0.65 15.73
C ALA A 41 -20.44 -0.74 14.51
N VAL A 42 -19.13 -0.69 14.74
CA VAL A 42 -18.12 -0.83 13.69
C VAL A 42 -18.25 -2.19 12.99
N ASN A 43 -18.44 -3.28 13.74
CA ASN A 43 -18.60 -4.61 13.16
C ASN A 43 -19.82 -4.70 12.24
N GLU A 44 -20.96 -4.14 12.66
CA GLU A 44 -22.17 -4.13 11.82
C GLU A 44 -21.98 -3.26 10.57
N VAL A 45 -21.34 -2.10 10.70
CA VAL A 45 -21.02 -1.22 9.57
C VAL A 45 -20.10 -1.93 8.57
N VAL A 46 -19.05 -2.61 9.04
CA VAL A 46 -18.14 -3.37 8.17
C VAL A 46 -18.89 -4.50 7.46
N ALA A 47 -19.75 -5.23 8.17
CA ALA A 47 -20.56 -6.30 7.56
C ALA A 47 -21.48 -5.75 6.47
N GLU A 48 -22.11 -4.60 6.70
CA GLU A 48 -22.99 -3.96 5.72
C GLU A 48 -22.22 -3.38 4.51
N LEU A 49 -21.03 -2.83 4.74
CA LEU A 49 -20.15 -2.37 3.67
C LEU A 49 -19.74 -3.53 2.76
N LEU A 50 -19.40 -4.70 3.32
CA LEU A 50 -19.08 -5.90 2.55
C LEU A 50 -20.27 -6.40 1.72
N LYS A 51 -21.50 -6.30 2.23
CA LYS A 51 -22.71 -6.66 1.46
C LYS A 51 -22.96 -5.72 0.27
N LYS A 52 -22.58 -4.44 0.42
CA LYS A 52 -22.72 -3.42 -0.63
C LYS A 52 -21.55 -3.38 -1.61
N ALA A 53 -20.42 -4.00 -1.24
CA ALA A 53 -19.23 -4.05 -2.07
C ALA A 53 -19.53 -4.75 -3.40
N LYS A 54 -19.16 -4.10 -4.50
CA LYS A 54 -19.22 -4.68 -5.85
C LYS A 54 -17.80 -4.92 -6.31
N LYS A 55 -17.55 -6.11 -6.86
CA LYS A 55 -16.26 -6.42 -7.48
C LYS A 55 -16.13 -5.60 -8.77
N ILE A 56 -14.97 -4.97 -8.91
CA ILE A 56 -14.56 -4.28 -10.13
C ILE A 56 -14.21 -5.33 -11.17
N ASN A 57 -14.78 -5.22 -12.37
CA ASN A 57 -14.52 -6.17 -13.46
C ASN A 57 -14.06 -5.50 -14.75
N THR A 58 -14.24 -4.18 -14.90
CA THR A 58 -13.88 -3.49 -16.14
C THR A 58 -12.70 -2.55 -15.96
N SER A 59 -11.97 -2.34 -17.05
CA SER A 59 -10.84 -1.41 -17.08
C SER A 59 -11.29 0.04 -16.83
N GLU A 60 -12.51 0.40 -17.24
CA GLU A 60 -13.08 1.73 -16.97
C GLU A 60 -13.32 1.96 -15.47
N GLU A 61 -13.80 0.94 -14.74
CA GLU A 61 -13.98 1.01 -13.29
C GLU A 61 -12.63 1.17 -12.56
N VAL A 62 -11.58 0.47 -13.04
CA VAL A 62 -10.20 0.64 -12.53
C VAL A 62 -9.70 2.07 -12.78
N ALA A 63 -9.87 2.58 -14.00
CA ALA A 63 -9.48 3.94 -14.35
C ALA A 63 -10.24 4.97 -13.50
N GLN A 64 -11.51 4.73 -13.21
CA GLN A 64 -12.33 5.60 -12.37
C GLN A 64 -11.80 5.65 -10.93
N VAL A 65 -11.47 4.49 -10.35
CA VAL A 65 -10.87 4.44 -9.00
C VAL A 65 -9.52 5.14 -8.98
N GLY A 66 -8.65 4.85 -9.96
CA GLY A 66 -7.34 5.51 -10.08
C GLY A 66 -7.46 7.04 -10.23
N THR A 67 -8.42 7.51 -11.03
CA THR A 67 -8.70 8.95 -11.21
C THR A 67 -9.13 9.61 -9.89
N ILE A 68 -10.01 8.96 -9.13
CA ILE A 68 -10.51 9.51 -7.86
C ILE A 68 -9.38 9.57 -6.82
N SER A 69 -8.56 8.52 -6.71
CA SER A 69 -7.42 8.50 -5.80
C SER A 69 -6.31 9.47 -6.23
N ALA A 70 -6.15 9.72 -7.52
CA ALA A 70 -5.24 10.72 -8.08
C ALA A 70 -5.83 12.14 -8.09
N ASN A 71 -6.71 12.48 -7.14
CA ASN A 71 -7.28 13.82 -6.97
C ASN A 71 -8.01 14.37 -8.22
N GLY A 72 -8.61 13.49 -9.03
CA GLY A 72 -9.39 13.85 -10.23
C GLY A 72 -8.58 13.85 -11.53
N GLU A 73 -7.31 13.45 -11.51
CA GLU A 73 -6.47 13.39 -12.71
C GLU A 73 -6.79 12.16 -13.57
N ALA A 74 -7.57 12.39 -14.63
CA ALA A 74 -8.03 11.33 -15.53
C ALA A 74 -6.89 10.67 -16.31
N GLU A 75 -5.80 11.39 -16.55
CA GLU A 75 -4.62 10.88 -17.24
C GLU A 75 -3.91 9.78 -16.43
N ILE A 76 -3.69 10.03 -15.13
CA ILE A 76 -3.11 9.05 -14.21
C ILE A 76 -4.00 7.81 -14.08
N GLY A 77 -5.31 7.99 -13.92
CA GLY A 77 -6.25 6.88 -13.85
C GLY A 77 -6.23 6.01 -15.12
N LYS A 78 -6.14 6.63 -16.30
CA LYS A 78 -6.03 5.92 -17.58
C LYS A 78 -4.70 5.15 -17.68
N MET A 79 -3.59 5.76 -17.28
CA MET A 79 -2.27 5.10 -17.27
C MET A 79 -2.26 3.87 -16.36
N ILE A 80 -2.85 3.96 -15.16
CA ILE A 80 -2.96 2.83 -14.22
C ILE A 80 -3.79 1.70 -14.83
N ALA A 81 -4.92 2.02 -15.46
CA ALA A 81 -5.77 1.02 -16.10
C ALA A 81 -5.07 0.33 -17.29
N GLU A 82 -4.32 1.09 -18.11
CA GLU A 82 -3.49 0.55 -19.18
C GLU A 82 -2.36 -0.33 -18.65
N ALA A 83 -1.71 0.08 -17.55
CA ALA A 83 -0.69 -0.73 -16.87
C ALA A 83 -1.28 -2.07 -16.42
N MET A 84 -2.36 -2.05 -15.65
CA MET A 84 -3.04 -3.25 -15.15
C MET A 84 -3.52 -4.17 -16.26
N GLN A 85 -3.95 -3.62 -17.40
CA GLN A 85 -4.34 -4.43 -18.55
C GLN A 85 -3.14 -5.15 -19.20
N LYS A 86 -1.96 -4.54 -19.21
CA LYS A 86 -0.73 -5.15 -19.75
C LYS A 86 -0.11 -6.17 -18.80
N VAL A 87 -0.05 -5.89 -17.50
CA VAL A 87 0.58 -6.78 -16.50
C VAL A 87 -0.37 -7.83 -15.91
N GLY A 88 -1.68 -7.62 -16.06
CA GLY A 88 -2.73 -8.44 -15.42
C GLY A 88 -3.07 -7.95 -14.01
N ASN A 89 -4.20 -8.42 -13.47
CA ASN A 89 -4.72 -7.96 -12.16
C ASN A 89 -3.81 -8.27 -10.96
N GLU A 90 -2.90 -9.23 -11.11
CA GLU A 90 -1.91 -9.62 -10.08
C GLU A 90 -0.48 -9.20 -10.48
N GLY A 91 -0.33 -8.40 -11.52
CA GLY A 91 0.95 -7.89 -11.97
C GLY A 91 1.50 -6.82 -11.04
N VAL A 92 2.82 -6.67 -11.04
CA VAL A 92 3.54 -5.68 -10.24
C VAL A 92 3.62 -4.38 -11.03
N ILE A 93 3.29 -3.26 -10.38
CA ILE A 93 3.44 -1.91 -10.92
C ILE A 93 4.43 -1.17 -10.04
N THR A 94 5.53 -0.72 -10.62
CA THR A 94 6.51 0.16 -10.00
C THR A 94 6.37 1.58 -10.55
N VAL A 95 6.71 2.58 -9.73
CA VAL A 95 6.68 4.00 -10.13
C VAL A 95 8.07 4.55 -9.95
N GLU A 96 8.66 5.01 -11.05
CA GLU A 96 9.99 5.61 -11.10
C GLU A 96 9.89 7.10 -11.44
N GLU A 97 10.85 7.89 -10.96
CA GLU A 97 10.89 9.32 -11.23
C GLU A 97 11.54 9.56 -12.59
N ALA A 98 10.74 10.02 -13.56
CA ALA A 98 11.23 10.34 -14.88
C ALA A 98 12.04 11.65 -14.87
N LYS A 99 13.13 11.70 -15.66
CA LYS A 99 13.90 12.94 -15.90
C LYS A 99 13.21 13.88 -16.90
N THR A 100 12.19 13.39 -17.58
CA THR A 100 11.38 14.09 -18.58
C THR A 100 10.09 14.62 -17.95
N ALA A 101 9.43 15.58 -18.63
CA ALA A 101 8.15 16.12 -18.18
C ALA A 101 6.95 15.21 -18.53
N GLU A 102 7.17 14.19 -19.36
CA GLU A 102 6.12 13.27 -19.82
C GLU A 102 6.12 12.00 -18.96
N THR A 103 4.94 11.49 -18.66
CA THR A 103 4.78 10.22 -17.93
C THR A 103 4.77 9.08 -18.93
N GLU A 104 5.72 8.16 -18.80
CA GLU A 104 5.86 7.01 -19.69
C GLU A 104 5.43 5.72 -19.00
N LEU A 105 4.84 4.80 -19.77
CA LEU A 105 4.45 3.46 -19.31
C LEU A 105 5.33 2.43 -20.00
N GLU A 106 6.31 1.89 -19.28
CA GLU A 106 7.15 0.79 -19.75
C GLU A 106 6.76 -0.52 -19.07
N VAL A 107 6.69 -1.60 -19.85
CA VAL A 107 6.49 -2.96 -19.31
C VAL A 107 7.81 -3.69 -19.40
N VAL A 108 8.43 -3.91 -18.25
CA VAL A 108 9.65 -4.69 -18.12
C VAL A 108 9.33 -6.09 -17.61
N GLU A 109 9.97 -7.09 -18.19
CA GLU A 109 9.94 -8.45 -17.65
C GLU A 109 10.78 -8.48 -16.37
N GLY A 110 10.13 -8.73 -15.24
CA GLY A 110 10.75 -8.74 -13.92
C GLY A 110 10.11 -9.75 -12.99
N MET A 111 10.61 -9.82 -11.76
CA MET A 111 10.11 -10.73 -10.75
C MET A 111 10.12 -10.05 -9.38
N GLN A 112 8.99 -10.12 -8.67
CA GLN A 112 8.87 -9.67 -7.28
C GLN A 112 8.65 -10.87 -6.36
N PHE A 113 9.25 -10.82 -5.18
CA PHE A 113 9.05 -11.79 -4.11
C PHE A 113 8.64 -11.07 -2.82
N ASP A 114 7.87 -11.75 -1.97
CA ASP A 114 7.48 -11.27 -0.63
C ASP A 114 8.64 -11.40 0.39
N ARG A 115 9.80 -10.85 0.06
CA ARG A 115 11.01 -10.82 0.90
C ARG A 115 11.69 -9.46 0.79
N GLY A 116 11.86 -8.80 1.93
CA GLY A 116 12.61 -7.54 2.05
C GLY A 116 14.08 -7.75 2.43
N TYR A 117 14.78 -6.64 2.62
CA TYR A 117 16.16 -6.62 3.13
C TYR A 117 16.26 -7.16 4.56
N LEU A 118 17.35 -7.86 4.87
CA LEU A 118 17.59 -8.42 6.21
C LEU A 118 17.94 -7.36 7.27
N SER A 119 18.47 -6.22 6.82
CA SER A 119 18.97 -5.16 7.68
C SER A 119 18.58 -3.80 7.11
N PRO A 120 18.09 -2.84 7.93
CA PRO A 120 17.78 -1.48 7.48
C PRO A 120 19.00 -0.73 6.91
N TYR A 121 20.22 -1.18 7.22
CA TYR A 121 21.45 -0.60 6.66
C TYR A 121 21.61 -0.81 5.15
N PHE A 122 20.77 -1.64 4.52
CA PHE A 122 20.75 -1.80 3.06
C PHE A 122 19.90 -0.74 2.34
N VAL A 123 19.21 0.13 3.07
CA VAL A 123 18.42 1.22 2.48
C VAL A 123 19.36 2.24 1.81
N THR A 124 19.21 2.42 0.50
CA THR A 124 19.96 3.42 -0.28
C THR A 124 19.16 4.71 -0.44
N ASN A 125 17.83 4.63 -0.41
CA ASN A 125 16.92 5.77 -0.45
C ASN A 125 16.16 5.91 0.88
N PRO A 126 16.59 6.81 1.79
CA PRO A 126 15.98 6.97 3.11
C PRO A 126 14.56 7.54 3.09
N GLU A 127 14.18 8.27 2.03
CA GLU A 127 12.86 8.90 1.93
C GLU A 127 11.79 7.86 1.63
N LYS A 128 12.07 6.97 0.68
CA LYS A 128 11.18 5.88 0.27
C LYS A 128 11.37 4.62 1.11
N MET A 129 12.42 4.54 1.93
CA MET A 129 12.81 3.35 2.72
C MET A 129 13.07 2.10 1.86
N VAL A 130 13.64 2.31 0.67
CA VAL A 130 13.93 1.27 -0.34
C VAL A 130 15.43 1.11 -0.60
N ALA A 131 15.79 -0.07 -1.11
CA ALA A 131 17.14 -0.39 -1.57
C ALA A 131 17.14 -0.47 -3.09
N ASP A 132 17.46 0.66 -3.73
CA ASP A 132 17.60 0.79 -5.18
C ASP A 132 19.06 0.52 -5.57
N LEU A 133 19.27 -0.46 -6.45
CA LEU A 133 20.57 -0.89 -6.95
C LEU A 133 20.53 -0.97 -8.48
N GLU A 134 21.46 -0.29 -9.16
CA GLU A 134 21.62 -0.32 -10.62
C GLU A 134 22.69 -1.36 -11.03
N ASP A 135 22.49 -2.08 -12.14
CA ASP A 135 23.42 -3.08 -12.71
C ASP A 135 23.98 -4.09 -11.69
N ALA A 136 23.12 -4.55 -10.77
CA ALA A 136 23.53 -5.40 -9.66
C ALA A 136 23.64 -6.90 -10.02
N TYR A 137 24.60 -7.59 -9.40
CA TYR A 137 24.70 -9.05 -9.47
C TYR A 137 23.74 -9.72 -8.48
N ILE A 138 23.04 -10.78 -8.91
CA ILE A 138 22.15 -11.57 -8.07
C ILE A 138 22.85 -12.87 -7.65
N LEU A 139 23.19 -12.98 -6.36
CA LEU A 139 23.73 -14.22 -5.79
C LEU A 139 22.60 -15.15 -5.32
N LEU A 140 22.42 -16.28 -6.01
CA LEU A 140 21.48 -17.33 -5.60
C LEU A 140 22.20 -18.43 -4.83
N HIS A 141 21.80 -18.66 -3.57
CA HIS A 141 22.37 -19.69 -2.71
C HIS A 141 21.26 -20.46 -1.97
N GLU A 142 21.31 -21.79 -2.04
CA GLU A 142 20.23 -22.67 -1.52
C GLU A 142 20.27 -22.83 0.02
N LYS A 143 21.43 -22.67 0.64
CA LYS A 143 21.62 -22.93 2.08
C LYS A 143 21.74 -21.63 2.90
N LYS A 144 21.75 -21.75 4.22
CA LYS A 144 22.01 -20.60 5.10
C LYS A 144 23.49 -20.20 5.01
N LEU A 145 23.75 -18.93 4.71
CA LEU A 145 25.09 -18.33 4.80
C LEU A 145 25.39 -17.97 6.25
N SER A 146 26.10 -18.84 6.96
CA SER A 146 26.49 -18.61 8.37
C SER A 146 27.92 -18.12 8.55
N ASN A 147 28.79 -18.37 7.56
CA ASN A 147 30.21 -18.05 7.62
C ASN A 147 30.61 -17.15 6.44
N LEU A 148 31.35 -16.10 6.74
CA LEU A 148 31.83 -15.09 5.79
C LEU A 148 32.80 -15.67 4.75
N GLN A 149 33.47 -16.79 5.07
CA GLN A 149 34.38 -17.46 4.13
C GLN A 149 33.72 -17.88 2.82
N ALA A 150 32.42 -18.18 2.83
CA ALA A 150 31.68 -18.55 1.62
C ALA A 150 31.41 -17.34 0.69
N LEU A 151 31.49 -16.11 1.22
CA LEU A 151 31.27 -14.87 0.46
C LEU A 151 32.56 -14.25 -0.06
N LEU A 152 33.71 -14.49 0.59
CA LEU A 152 35.02 -13.95 0.18
C LEU A 152 35.40 -14.15 -1.31
N PRO A 153 35.04 -15.26 -1.98
CA PRO A 153 35.37 -15.44 -3.40
C PRO A 153 34.46 -14.66 -4.35
N VAL A 154 33.35 -14.11 -3.85
CA VAL A 154 32.23 -13.56 -4.65
C VAL A 154 32.03 -12.06 -4.41
N LEU A 155 32.52 -11.53 -3.28
CA LEU A 155 32.65 -10.10 -2.96
C LEU A 155 33.80 -9.47 -3.74
#